data_AF-R6XKX2-F1
#
_entry.id   AF-R6XKX2-F1
#
_cell.length_a   1.000
_cell.length_b   1.000
_cell.length_c   1.000
_cell.angle_alpha   90.00
_cell.angle_beta   90.00
_cell.angle_gamma   90.00
#
_symmetry.space_group_name_H-M   'P 1'
#
loop_
_entity.id
_entity.type
_entity.pdbx_description
1 polymer ?
#
loop_
_entity_poly.entity_id
_entity_poly.type
_entity_poly.pdbx_seq_one_letter_code
_entity_poly.pdbx_strand_id
1 'polypeptide(L)'
;MTVHRLIGSQLAAIIFLVTAGTVSAQTQKELLDELDRTIEEAESYVSAKEVRIKTIENTLHSRGVSPERQYRIYGELFDEYQPFNYGKAVETLDKQMEIAMLLGDKSKLNDVYLKEAMLNTAAGEFLEARNDLARVDTTIFTKEQEIAYCNVQQRFWFDYDENLKGADKSMLRKVAYYRERLLALADPSSSLSRYVTVPSTSMRSTSPRRTSSTGTRSQEWIPQATTMLTWHISRQGSARASTAGRR
;
A
#
# COMPACT_ATOMS: atom_id res chain seq x y z
N MET A 1 31.03 47.91 44.45
CA MET A 1 31.30 47.55 43.03
C MET A 1 30.81 46.13 42.70
N THR A 2 29.57 45.79 43.02
CA THR A 2 29.01 44.43 42.80
C THR A 2 27.77 44.42 41.90
N VAL A 3 27.21 45.59 41.58
CA VAL A 3 25.98 45.72 40.76
C VAL A 3 26.26 45.56 39.27
N HIS A 4 27.45 45.95 38.77
CA HIS A 4 27.79 45.88 37.34
C HIS A 4 28.08 44.46 36.82
N ARG A 5 28.37 43.48 37.69
CA ARG A 5 28.65 42.09 37.29
C ARG A 5 27.39 41.23 37.15
N LEU A 6 26.27 41.64 37.73
CA LEU A 6 25.00 40.91 37.68
C LEU A 6 24.18 41.25 36.42
N ILE A 7 24.34 42.45 35.88
CA ILE A 7 23.61 42.91 34.67
C ILE A 7 24.24 42.29 33.41
N GLY A 8 25.55 42.10 33.38
CA GLY A 8 26.25 41.47 32.26
C GLY A 8 25.93 39.98 32.07
N SER A 9 25.69 39.23 33.16
CA SER A 9 25.33 37.80 33.08
C SER A 9 23.87 37.59 32.64
N GLN A 10 22.97 38.51 32.99
CA GLN A 10 21.57 38.50 32.54
C GLN A 10 21.47 38.82 31.04
N LEU A 11 22.25 39.78 30.54
CA LEU A 11 22.30 40.12 29.11
C LEU A 11 22.92 38.99 28.26
N ALA A 12 23.96 38.31 28.77
CA ALA A 12 24.55 37.15 28.09
C ALA A 12 23.59 35.95 28.01
N ALA A 13 22.78 35.71 29.06
CA ALA A 13 21.77 34.66 29.07
C ALA A 13 20.62 34.96 28.09
N ILE A 14 20.20 36.22 27.95
CA ILE A 14 19.18 36.64 26.98
C ILE A 14 19.70 36.52 25.54
N ILE A 15 20.95 36.88 25.28
CA ILE A 15 21.58 36.74 23.94
C ILE A 15 21.76 35.25 23.57
N PHE A 16 22.06 34.37 24.53
CA PHE A 16 22.12 32.92 24.32
C PHE A 16 20.73 32.30 24.07
N LEU A 17 19.68 32.79 24.73
CA LEU A 17 18.28 32.37 24.48
C LEU A 17 17.73 32.84 23.13
N VAL A 18 18.14 34.02 22.65
CA VAL A 18 17.72 34.54 21.34
C VAL A 18 18.45 33.82 20.19
N THR A 19 19.70 33.38 20.39
CA THR A 19 20.47 32.64 19.37
C THR A 19 20.14 31.14 19.32
N ALA A 20 19.61 30.55 20.40
CA ALA A 20 19.08 29.18 20.39
C ALA A 20 17.69 29.06 19.72
N GLY A 21 17.02 30.20 19.45
CA GLY A 21 15.71 30.25 18.81
C GLY A 21 15.70 30.20 17.28
N THR A 22 16.85 30.08 16.61
CA THR A 22 16.93 29.98 15.15
C THR A 22 16.85 28.54 14.63
N VAL A 23 16.43 27.58 15.46
CA VAL A 23 15.96 26.28 14.98
C VAL A 23 14.61 26.51 14.28
N SER A 24 14.66 26.49 12.95
CA SER A 24 13.57 26.62 11.98
C SER A 24 12.21 26.20 12.52
N ALA A 25 11.45 27.18 13.02
CA ALA A 25 10.02 27.04 13.16
C ALA A 25 9.42 27.42 11.80
N GLN A 26 9.28 26.46 10.89
CA GLN A 26 8.42 26.66 9.71
C GLN A 26 7.09 27.20 10.20
N THR A 27 6.74 28.41 9.78
CA THR A 27 5.46 28.98 10.17
C THR A 27 4.34 28.13 9.56
N GLN A 28 3.19 28.03 10.22
CA GLN A 28 2.04 27.27 9.69
C GLN A 28 1.68 27.71 8.26
N LYS A 29 1.95 28.97 7.93
CA LYS A 29 1.82 29.52 6.58
C LYS A 29 2.82 28.94 5.59
N GLU A 30 4.11 28.83 5.93
CA GLU A 30 5.11 28.17 5.07
C GLU A 30 4.77 26.69 4.82
N LEU A 31 4.21 25.99 5.80
CA LEU A 31 3.75 24.60 5.62
C LEU A 31 2.55 24.50 4.69
N LEU A 32 1.63 25.47 4.74
CA LEU A 32 0.48 25.53 3.83
C LEU A 32 0.92 25.93 2.41
N ASP A 33 1.83 26.90 2.28
CA ASP A 33 2.40 27.32 1.00
C ASP A 33 3.20 26.17 0.35
N GLU A 34 3.94 25.38 1.14
CA GLU A 34 4.65 24.18 0.65
C GLU A 34 3.68 23.03 0.30
N LEU A 35 2.59 22.88 1.05
CA LEU A 35 1.53 21.93 0.72
C LEU A 35 0.87 22.30 -0.61
N ASP A 36 0.53 23.57 -0.81
CA ASP A 36 -0.06 24.08 -2.06
C ASP A 36 0.89 23.87 -3.24
N ARG A 37 2.19 24.19 -3.08
CA ARG A 37 3.22 23.89 -4.08
C ARG A 37 3.33 22.40 -4.39
N THR A 38 3.28 21.55 -3.36
CA THR A 38 3.32 20.09 -3.52
C THR A 38 2.07 19.55 -4.23
N ILE A 39 0.91 20.17 -4.01
CA ILE A 39 -0.34 19.86 -4.70
C ILE A 39 -0.25 20.27 -6.18
N GLU A 40 0.31 21.43 -6.50
CA GLU A 40 0.57 21.84 -7.90
C GLU A 40 1.54 20.86 -8.60
N GLU A 41 2.58 20.40 -7.89
CA GLU A 41 3.49 19.36 -8.41
C GLU A 41 2.78 18.00 -8.58
N ALA A 42 1.75 17.69 -7.79
CA ALA A 42 1.00 16.42 -7.87
C ALA A 42 0.41 16.17 -9.27
N GLU A 43 -0.07 17.20 -9.96
CA GLU A 43 -0.56 17.07 -11.34
C GLU A 43 0.55 16.63 -12.32
N SER A 44 1.78 17.12 -12.11
CA SER A 44 2.94 16.70 -12.92
C SER A 44 3.29 15.23 -12.69
N TYR A 45 3.16 14.73 -11.46
CA TYR A 45 3.36 13.31 -11.15
C TYR A 45 2.26 12.43 -11.76
N VAL A 46 1.00 12.88 -11.72
CA VAL A 46 -0.13 12.16 -12.34
C VAL A 46 0.08 12.06 -13.85
N SER A 47 0.37 13.17 -14.53
CA SER A 47 0.60 13.17 -15.98
C SER A 47 1.80 12.31 -16.38
N ALA A 48 2.90 12.36 -15.63
CA ALA A 48 4.05 11.48 -15.86
C ALA A 48 3.68 9.98 -15.73
N LYS A 49 2.84 9.64 -14.74
CA LYS A 49 2.36 8.28 -14.54
C LYS A 49 1.43 7.83 -15.67
N GLU A 50 0.53 8.68 -16.15
CA GLU A 50 -0.33 8.39 -17.30
C GLU A 50 0.49 8.13 -18.58
N VAL A 51 1.52 8.94 -18.83
CA VAL A 51 2.45 8.71 -19.96
C VAL A 51 3.16 7.37 -19.81
N ARG A 52 3.61 7.01 -18.60
CA ARG A 52 4.26 5.72 -18.33
C ARG A 52 3.32 4.54 -18.58
N ILE A 53 2.10 4.61 -18.05
CA ILE A 53 1.05 3.59 -18.27
C ILE A 53 0.79 3.42 -19.77
N LYS A 54 0.54 4.52 -20.49
CA LYS A 54 0.29 4.49 -21.94
C LYS A 54 1.46 3.91 -22.72
N THR A 55 2.69 4.20 -22.30
CA THR A 55 3.89 3.62 -22.91
C THR A 55 3.92 2.10 -22.74
N ILE A 56 3.61 1.59 -21.54
CA ILE A 56 3.55 0.16 -21.27
C ILE A 56 2.40 -0.49 -22.06
N GLU A 57 1.21 0.11 -22.09
CA GLU A 57 0.06 -0.38 -22.88
C GLU A 57 0.39 -0.47 -24.37
N ASN A 58 1.11 0.50 -24.93
CA ASN A 58 1.53 0.46 -26.33
C ASN A 58 2.44 -0.74 -26.64
N THR A 59 3.19 -1.25 -25.65
CA THR A 59 4.02 -2.45 -25.84
C THR A 59 3.17 -3.72 -26.05
N LEU A 60 1.97 -3.80 -25.48
CA LEU A 60 1.03 -4.91 -25.72
C LEU A 60 0.55 -4.96 -27.17
N HIS A 61 0.41 -3.78 -27.81
CA HIS A 61 -0.07 -3.65 -29.18
C HIS A 61 1.00 -3.91 -30.24
N SER A 62 2.25 -4.13 -29.83
CA SER A 62 3.32 -4.49 -30.76
C SER A 62 3.07 -5.88 -31.38
N ARG A 63 3.45 -6.07 -32.65
CA ARG A 63 3.22 -7.37 -33.32
C ARG A 63 4.11 -8.45 -32.69
N GLY A 64 3.51 -9.60 -32.39
CA GLY A 64 4.25 -10.82 -32.00
C GLY A 64 4.74 -10.86 -30.54
N VAL A 65 4.08 -10.15 -29.62
CA VAL A 65 4.39 -10.26 -28.19
C VAL A 65 4.08 -11.68 -27.71
N SER A 66 5.09 -12.40 -27.20
CA SER A 66 4.89 -13.75 -26.67
C SER A 66 4.06 -13.74 -25.38
N PRO A 67 3.40 -14.86 -25.02
CA PRO A 67 2.68 -14.97 -23.75
C PRO A 67 3.56 -14.63 -22.54
N GLU A 68 4.82 -15.06 -22.50
CA GLU A 68 5.75 -14.72 -21.41
C GLU A 68 5.99 -13.21 -21.29
N ARG A 69 6.05 -12.51 -22.43
CA ARG A 69 6.20 -11.07 -22.44
C ARG A 69 4.89 -10.37 -22.07
N GLN A 70 3.73 -10.88 -22.50
CA GLN A 70 2.42 -10.38 -22.07
C GLN A 70 2.25 -10.51 -20.55
N TYR A 71 2.61 -11.65 -19.96
CA TYR A 71 2.58 -11.86 -18.51
C TYR A 71 3.36 -10.78 -17.75
N ARG A 72 4.57 -10.48 -18.22
CA ARG A 72 5.40 -9.43 -17.62
C ARG A 72 4.79 -8.05 -17.77
N ILE A 73 4.30 -7.71 -18.97
CA ILE A 73 3.70 -6.39 -19.24
C ILE A 73 2.44 -6.18 -18.38
N TYR A 74 1.58 -7.19 -18.26
CA TYR A 74 0.43 -7.10 -17.35
C TYR A 74 0.86 -7.00 -15.89
N GLY A 75 1.95 -7.65 -15.48
CA GLY A 75 2.54 -7.44 -14.16
C GLY A 75 2.98 -5.99 -13.91
N GLU A 76 3.65 -5.38 -14.90
CA GLU A 76 4.10 -3.98 -14.83
C GLU A 76 2.91 -3.00 -14.80
N LEU A 77 1.89 -3.21 -15.64
CA LEU A 77 0.66 -2.41 -15.62
C LEU A 77 -0.07 -2.52 -14.29
N PHE A 78 -0.10 -3.71 -13.67
CA PHE A 78 -0.72 -3.91 -12.37
C PHE A 78 -0.04 -3.03 -11.31
N ASP A 79 1.29 -3.04 -11.27
CA ASP A 79 2.07 -2.26 -10.31
C ASP A 79 1.87 -0.74 -10.52
N GLU A 80 1.64 -0.30 -11.76
CA GLU A 80 1.30 1.09 -12.06
C GLU A 80 -0.10 1.51 -11.62
N TYR A 81 -1.09 0.64 -11.87
CA TYR A 81 -2.50 0.91 -11.60
C TYR A 81 -2.88 0.70 -10.15
N GLN A 82 -2.27 -0.23 -9.41
CA GLN A 82 -2.66 -0.57 -8.05
C GLN A 82 -2.77 0.66 -7.10
N PRO A 83 -1.84 1.63 -7.10
CA PRO A 83 -1.98 2.84 -6.28
C PRO A 83 -2.88 3.93 -6.90
N PHE A 84 -3.31 3.80 -8.16
CA PHE A 84 -3.94 4.87 -8.94
C PHE A 84 -5.39 4.58 -9.33
N ASN A 85 -5.67 3.37 -9.82
CA ASN A 85 -6.97 2.91 -10.28
C ASN A 85 -7.16 1.42 -9.95
N TYR A 86 -7.93 1.14 -8.89
CA TYR A 86 -8.19 -0.22 -8.41
C TYR A 86 -8.85 -1.10 -9.49
N GLY A 87 -9.86 -0.60 -10.19
CA GLY A 87 -10.58 -1.37 -11.22
C GLY A 87 -9.66 -1.82 -12.36
N LYS A 88 -8.79 -0.91 -12.83
CA LYS A 88 -7.78 -1.23 -13.85
C LYS A 88 -6.69 -2.16 -13.35
N ALA A 89 -6.28 -2.03 -12.08
CA ALA A 89 -5.33 -2.96 -11.48
C ALA A 89 -5.89 -4.38 -11.51
N VAL A 90 -7.15 -4.57 -11.09
CA VAL A 90 -7.77 -5.88 -11.11
C VAL A 90 -7.93 -6.43 -12.53
N GLU A 91 -8.45 -5.64 -13.47
CA GLU A 91 -8.58 -6.06 -14.88
C GLU A 91 -7.24 -6.56 -15.44
N THR A 92 -6.15 -5.84 -15.13
CA THR A 92 -4.81 -6.20 -15.56
C THR A 92 -4.29 -7.46 -14.88
N LEU A 93 -4.57 -7.64 -13.58
CA LEU A 93 -4.18 -8.83 -12.83
C LEU A 93 -4.93 -10.08 -13.30
N ASP A 94 -6.22 -9.95 -13.66
CA ASP A 94 -7.01 -11.02 -14.27
C ASP A 94 -6.38 -11.45 -15.61
N LYS A 95 -5.93 -10.49 -16.43
CA LYS A 95 -5.17 -10.80 -17.64
C LYS A 95 -3.83 -11.46 -17.36
N GLN A 96 -3.11 -11.03 -16.33
CA GLN A 96 -1.89 -11.70 -15.90
C GLN A 96 -2.16 -13.16 -15.48
N MET A 97 -3.27 -13.43 -14.78
CA MET A 97 -3.73 -14.77 -14.42
C MET A 97 -4.00 -15.65 -15.64
N GLU A 98 -4.79 -15.14 -16.60
CA GLU A 98 -5.13 -15.86 -17.83
C GLU A 98 -3.86 -16.35 -18.55
N ILE A 99 -2.85 -15.47 -18.65
CA ILE A 99 -1.57 -15.81 -19.28
C ILE A 99 -0.76 -16.80 -18.43
N ALA A 100 -0.72 -16.65 -17.10
CA ALA A 100 -0.04 -17.62 -16.23
C ALA A 100 -0.65 -19.02 -16.35
N MET A 101 -1.98 -19.11 -16.43
CA MET A 101 -2.70 -20.36 -16.67
C MET A 101 -2.39 -20.94 -18.05
N LEU A 102 -2.37 -20.11 -19.09
CA LEU A 102 -1.99 -20.52 -20.46
C LEU A 102 -0.57 -21.10 -20.50
N LEU A 103 0.37 -20.49 -19.78
CA LEU A 103 1.76 -20.96 -19.68
C LEU A 103 1.91 -22.24 -18.84
N GLY A 104 0.91 -22.59 -18.04
CA GLY A 104 0.99 -23.72 -17.09
C GLY A 104 2.04 -23.53 -16.00
N ASP A 105 2.48 -22.29 -15.76
CA ASP A 105 3.58 -21.98 -14.86
C ASP A 105 3.06 -21.72 -13.45
N LYS A 106 3.25 -22.70 -12.57
CA LYS A 106 2.81 -22.63 -11.17
C LYS A 106 3.49 -21.51 -10.38
N SER A 107 4.73 -21.18 -10.69
CA SER A 107 5.43 -20.09 -10.01
C SER A 107 4.78 -18.75 -10.40
N LYS A 108 4.45 -18.55 -11.68
CA LYS A 108 3.68 -17.37 -12.11
C LYS A 108 2.29 -17.30 -11.48
N LEU A 109 1.61 -18.43 -11.33
CA LEU A 109 0.32 -18.47 -10.62
C LEU A 109 0.46 -18.04 -9.15
N ASN A 110 1.53 -18.45 -8.47
CA ASN A 110 1.82 -17.99 -7.11
C ASN A 110 1.96 -16.46 -7.05
N ASP A 111 2.68 -15.83 -7.98
CA ASP A 111 2.81 -14.36 -8.00
C ASP A 111 1.44 -13.69 -8.08
N VAL A 112 0.56 -14.19 -8.95
CA VAL A 112 -0.77 -13.62 -9.15
C VAL A 112 -1.65 -13.83 -7.91
N TYR A 113 -1.66 -15.02 -7.31
CA TYR A 113 -2.41 -15.29 -6.07
C TYR A 113 -1.94 -14.41 -4.90
N LEU A 114 -0.63 -14.15 -4.79
CA LEU A 114 -0.08 -13.26 -3.78
C LEU A 114 -0.56 -11.81 -3.99
N LYS A 115 -0.61 -11.35 -5.25
CA LYS A 115 -1.14 -10.02 -5.60
C LYS A 115 -2.64 -9.91 -5.33
N GLU A 116 -3.44 -10.91 -5.71
CA GLU A 116 -4.89 -10.97 -5.42
C GLU A 116 -5.14 -10.91 -3.91
N ALA A 117 -4.41 -11.74 -3.15
CA ALA A 117 -4.52 -11.76 -1.69
C ALA A 117 -4.20 -10.41 -1.05
N MET A 118 -3.18 -9.68 -1.56
CA MET A 118 -2.85 -8.35 -1.08
C MET A 118 -3.95 -7.32 -1.39
N LEU A 119 -4.49 -7.32 -2.62
CA LEU A 119 -5.58 -6.44 -3.01
C LEU A 119 -6.82 -6.66 -2.15
N ASN A 120 -7.22 -7.94 -2.01
CA ASN A 120 -8.40 -8.31 -1.24
C ASN A 120 -8.22 -7.99 0.25
N THR A 121 -7.02 -8.18 0.80
CA THR A 121 -6.69 -7.74 2.16
C THR A 121 -6.86 -6.23 2.30
N ALA A 122 -6.28 -5.44 1.39
CA ALA A 122 -6.36 -3.98 1.43
C ALA A 122 -7.79 -3.44 1.24
N ALA A 123 -8.64 -4.19 0.53
CA ALA A 123 -10.06 -3.88 0.35
C ALA A 123 -10.95 -4.35 1.53
N GLY A 124 -10.41 -5.10 2.50
CA GLY A 124 -11.17 -5.70 3.59
C GLY A 124 -11.96 -6.97 3.20
N GLU A 125 -11.71 -7.51 2.00
CA GLU A 125 -12.29 -8.77 1.48
C GLU A 125 -11.52 -9.99 2.02
N PHE A 126 -11.60 -10.21 3.34
CA PHE A 126 -10.74 -11.20 4.02
C PHE A 126 -11.06 -12.67 3.66
N LEU A 127 -12.28 -12.98 3.23
CA LEU A 127 -12.62 -14.34 2.80
C LEU A 127 -11.92 -14.66 1.48
N GLU A 128 -11.99 -13.74 0.54
CA GLU A 128 -11.36 -13.75 -0.77
C GLU A 128 -9.85 -13.83 -0.62
N ALA A 129 -9.26 -12.93 0.17
CA ALA A 129 -7.82 -12.93 0.44
C ALA A 129 -7.33 -14.26 1.01
N ARG A 130 -8.10 -14.87 1.93
CA ARG A 130 -7.77 -16.17 2.50
C ARG A 130 -7.86 -17.30 1.47
N ASN A 131 -8.84 -17.25 0.57
CA ASN A 131 -8.98 -18.23 -0.51
C ASN A 131 -7.80 -18.12 -1.48
N ASP A 132 -7.35 -16.92 -1.81
CA ASP A 132 -6.17 -16.70 -2.66
C ASP A 132 -4.90 -17.24 -1.99
N LEU A 133 -4.69 -16.92 -0.71
CA LEU A 133 -3.57 -17.45 0.09
C LEU A 133 -3.57 -18.98 0.17
N ALA A 134 -4.74 -19.62 0.18
CA ALA A 134 -4.86 -21.09 0.21
C ALA A 134 -4.49 -21.76 -1.13
N ARG A 135 -4.46 -21.00 -2.23
CA ARG A 135 -4.07 -21.50 -3.57
C ARG A 135 -2.57 -21.40 -3.83
N VAL A 136 -1.85 -20.65 -3.00
CA VAL A 136 -0.39 -20.47 -3.12
C VAL A 136 0.33 -21.78 -2.78
N ASP A 137 1.11 -22.30 -3.72
CA ASP A 137 1.95 -23.48 -3.52
C ASP A 137 3.29 -23.07 -2.87
N THR A 138 3.37 -23.22 -1.55
CA THR A 138 4.56 -22.84 -0.77
C THR A 138 5.76 -23.75 -1.00
N THR A 139 5.60 -24.90 -1.67
CA THR A 139 6.69 -25.87 -1.88
C THR A 139 7.64 -25.47 -3.02
N ILE A 140 7.22 -24.51 -3.85
CA ILE A 140 7.97 -24.06 -5.05
C ILE A 140 8.42 -22.61 -4.96
N PHE A 141 8.44 -22.03 -3.76
CA PHE A 141 8.77 -20.62 -3.56
C PHE A 141 10.16 -20.26 -4.06
N THR A 142 10.22 -19.19 -4.86
CA THR A 142 11.43 -18.37 -4.94
C THR A 142 11.59 -17.54 -3.67
N LYS A 143 12.79 -17.00 -3.44
CA LYS A 143 13.04 -16.10 -2.31
C LYS A 143 12.10 -14.88 -2.34
N GLU A 144 11.86 -14.34 -3.53
CA GLU A 144 10.97 -13.19 -3.75
C GLU A 144 9.52 -13.53 -3.40
N GLN A 145 9.06 -14.73 -3.77
CA GLN A 145 7.72 -15.21 -3.44
C GLN A 145 7.55 -15.46 -1.95
N GLU A 146 8.59 -15.95 -1.28
CA GLU A 146 8.57 -16.14 0.16
C GLU A 146 8.48 -14.80 0.90
N ILE A 147 9.24 -13.80 0.45
CA ILE A 147 9.17 -12.42 0.94
C ILE A 147 7.77 -11.85 0.73
N ALA A 148 7.21 -11.98 -0.49
CA ALA A 148 5.87 -11.51 -0.81
C ALA A 148 4.80 -12.20 0.04
N TYR A 149 4.88 -13.52 0.20
CA TYR A 149 3.97 -14.30 1.04
C TYR A 149 4.00 -13.85 2.50
N CYS A 150 5.20 -13.68 3.08
CA CYS A 150 5.33 -13.17 4.44
C CYS A 150 4.73 -11.76 4.57
N ASN A 151 4.96 -10.90 3.56
CA ASN A 151 4.40 -9.57 3.54
C ASN A 151 2.85 -9.56 3.49
N VAL A 152 2.24 -10.36 2.61
CA VAL A 152 0.78 -10.51 2.53
C VAL A 152 0.23 -11.07 3.84
N GLN A 153 0.85 -12.12 4.39
CA GLN A 153 0.38 -12.75 5.61
C GLN A 153 0.43 -11.81 6.83
N GLN A 154 1.52 -11.07 7.03
CA GLN A 154 1.56 -10.10 8.14
C GLN A 154 0.46 -9.04 8.00
N ARG A 155 0.21 -8.59 6.76
CA ARG A 155 -0.77 -7.54 6.47
C ARG A 155 -2.19 -8.07 6.68
N PHE A 156 -2.48 -9.26 6.17
CA PHE A 156 -3.74 -9.95 6.35
C PHE A 156 -4.09 -10.10 7.82
N TRP A 157 -3.20 -10.65 8.64
CA TRP A 157 -3.49 -10.87 10.06
C TRP A 157 -3.61 -9.56 10.85
N PHE A 158 -2.89 -8.52 10.46
CA PHE A 158 -2.99 -7.20 11.08
C PHE A 158 -4.35 -6.55 10.76
N ASP A 159 -4.70 -6.42 9.48
CA ASP A 159 -5.95 -5.79 9.05
C ASP A 159 -7.17 -6.61 9.53
N TYR A 160 -7.08 -7.94 9.54
CA TYR A 160 -8.15 -8.82 10.02
C TYR A 160 -8.42 -8.67 11.52
N ASP A 161 -7.38 -8.57 12.36
CA ASP A 161 -7.50 -8.34 13.80
C ASP A 161 -8.16 -6.98 14.10
N GLU A 162 -7.73 -5.91 13.40
CA GLU A 162 -8.30 -4.58 13.56
C GLU A 162 -9.80 -4.54 13.21
N ASN A 163 -10.22 -5.29 12.18
CA ASN A 163 -11.61 -5.32 11.74
C ASN A 163 -12.54 -6.15 12.66
N LEU A 164 -12.02 -7.14 13.38
CA LEU A 164 -12.84 -8.02 14.23
C LEU A 164 -13.21 -7.43 15.60
N LYS A 165 -12.73 -6.22 15.96
CA LYS A 165 -13.04 -5.50 17.22
C LYS A 165 -12.85 -6.32 18.51
N GLY A 166 -12.07 -7.40 18.46
CA GLY A 166 -11.78 -8.29 19.57
C GLY A 166 -10.47 -9.01 19.32
N ALA A 167 -9.41 -8.58 20.01
CA ALA A 167 -8.05 -9.06 19.76
C ALA A 167 -7.88 -10.50 20.26
N ASP A 168 -7.90 -11.46 19.35
CA ASP A 168 -7.35 -12.78 19.64
C ASP A 168 -5.82 -12.66 19.58
N LYS A 169 -5.16 -12.86 20.73
CA LYS A 169 -3.69 -12.89 20.83
C LYS A 169 -3.05 -13.86 19.83
N SER A 170 -3.78 -14.86 19.33
CA SER A 170 -3.31 -15.77 18.28
C SER A 170 -3.03 -15.06 16.94
N MET A 171 -3.79 -14.04 16.57
CA MET A 171 -3.62 -13.28 15.33
C MET A 171 -2.37 -12.40 15.39
N LEU A 172 -2.19 -11.69 16.50
CA LEU A 172 -0.98 -10.88 16.73
C LEU A 172 0.31 -11.72 16.73
N ARG A 173 0.26 -12.98 17.20
CA ARG A 173 1.40 -13.91 17.09
C ARG A 173 1.74 -14.23 15.64
N LYS A 174 0.74 -14.36 14.76
CA LYS A 174 0.98 -14.58 13.31
C LYS A 174 1.60 -13.35 12.67
N VAL A 175 1.12 -12.15 13.00
CA VAL A 175 1.74 -10.89 12.53
C VAL A 175 3.22 -10.85 12.91
N ALA A 176 3.55 -11.10 14.18
CA ALA A 176 4.93 -11.11 14.66
C ALA A 176 5.79 -12.15 13.92
N TYR A 177 5.30 -13.38 13.79
CA TYR A 177 6.00 -14.47 13.10
C TYR A 177 6.37 -14.11 11.65
N TYR A 178 5.39 -13.64 10.86
CA TYR A 178 5.64 -13.31 9.46
C TYR A 178 6.51 -12.07 9.29
N ARG A 179 6.43 -11.12 10.23
CA ARG A 179 7.29 -9.94 10.26
C ARG A 179 8.75 -10.30 10.55
N GLU A 180 8.99 -11.17 11.52
CA GLU A 180 10.32 -11.68 11.85
C GLU A 180 10.91 -12.48 10.67
N ARG A 181 10.10 -13.34 10.03
CA ARG A 181 10.51 -14.08 8.83
C ARG A 181 10.85 -13.13 7.68
N LEU A 182 10.04 -12.09 7.47
CA LEU A 182 10.30 -11.08 6.45
C LEU A 182 11.62 -10.34 6.69
N LEU A 183 11.91 -9.96 7.94
CA LEU A 183 13.18 -9.33 8.33
C LEU A 183 14.38 -10.26 8.15
N ALA A 184 14.22 -11.56 8.43
CA ALA A 184 15.27 -12.54 8.22
C ALA A 184 15.57 -12.79 6.73
N LEU A 185 14.56 -12.65 5.86
CA LEU A 185 14.70 -12.81 4.41
C LEU A 185 15.21 -11.54 3.70
N ALA A 186 14.89 -10.36 4.25
CA ALA A 186 15.25 -9.08 3.69
C ALA A 186 16.75 -8.80 3.84
N ASP A 187 17.36 -8.24 2.80
CA ASP A 187 18.68 -7.63 2.93
C ASP A 187 18.56 -6.45 3.92
N PRO A 188 19.41 -6.37 4.98
CA PRO A 188 19.39 -5.27 5.93
C PRO A 188 19.47 -3.87 5.30
N SER A 189 20.08 -3.76 4.12
CA SER A 189 20.22 -2.52 3.35
C SER A 189 19.00 -2.16 2.48
N SER A 190 18.08 -3.12 2.24
CA SER A 190 16.90 -2.93 1.41
C SER A 190 15.88 -1.95 2.02
N SER A 191 15.09 -1.30 1.16
CA SER A 191 13.96 -0.45 1.58
C SER A 191 12.90 -1.22 2.37
N LEU A 192 12.72 -2.52 2.07
CA LEU A 192 11.79 -3.41 2.75
C LEU A 192 12.16 -3.58 4.23
N SER A 193 13.44 -3.75 4.55
CA SER A 193 13.93 -3.82 5.94
C SER A 193 13.53 -2.57 6.73
N ARG A 194 13.74 -1.37 6.15
CA ARG A 194 13.38 -0.09 6.79
C ARG A 194 11.88 0.05 7.03
N TYR A 195 11.03 -0.35 6.08
CA TYR A 195 9.57 -0.29 6.22
C TYR A 195 9.06 -1.22 7.33
N VAL A 196 9.65 -2.41 7.42
CA VAL A 196 9.25 -3.45 8.38
C VAL A 196 9.81 -3.20 9.79
N THR A 197 10.79 -2.31 9.98
CA THR A 197 11.32 -1.98 11.33
C THR A 197 10.52 -0.92 12.10
N VAL A 198 9.57 -0.22 11.47
CA VAL A 198 8.82 0.86 12.14
C VAL A 198 7.85 0.27 13.19
N PRO A 199 8.01 0.54 14.50
CA PRO A 199 7.18 -0.07 15.54
C PRO A 199 5.69 0.21 15.31
N SER A 200 4.84 -0.81 15.42
CA SER A 200 3.37 -0.68 15.27
C SER A 200 2.74 0.37 16.21
N THR A 201 3.44 0.74 17.28
CA THR A 201 3.07 1.83 18.18
C THR A 201 3.02 3.21 17.49
N SER A 202 3.87 3.48 16.49
CA SER A 202 3.86 4.78 15.78
C SER A 202 2.78 4.88 14.70
N MET A 203 2.26 3.75 14.20
CA MET A 203 1.11 3.73 13.29
C MET A 203 -0.22 3.98 14.02
N ARG A 204 -0.29 3.66 15.32
CA ARG A 204 -1.47 3.91 16.17
C ARG A 204 -1.68 5.40 16.49
N SER A 205 -0.63 6.23 16.41
CA SER A 205 -0.70 7.65 16.76
C SER A 205 -1.09 8.57 15.60
N THR A 206 -1.14 8.08 14.36
CA THR A 206 -1.42 8.90 13.18
C THR A 206 -2.89 8.87 12.72
N SER A 207 -3.77 8.11 13.39
CA SER A 207 -5.21 8.22 13.15
C SER A 207 -5.79 9.38 13.97
N PRO A 208 -6.34 10.44 13.34
CA PRO A 208 -7.03 11.49 14.09
C PRO A 208 -8.20 10.87 14.84
N ARG A 209 -8.20 11.03 16.17
CA ARG A 209 -9.36 10.69 17.00
C ARG A 209 -10.54 11.52 16.48
N ARG A 210 -11.50 10.86 15.83
CA ARG A 210 -12.77 11.48 15.39
C ARG A 210 -13.47 12.08 16.60
N THR A 211 -13.25 13.36 16.86
CA THR A 211 -14.08 14.15 17.77
C THR A 211 -15.33 14.54 16.98
N SER A 212 -16.47 14.03 17.43
CA SER A 212 -17.79 14.41 16.92
C SER A 212 -18.08 15.87 17.30
N SER A 213 -17.87 16.78 16.36
CA SER A 213 -18.52 18.09 16.39
C SER A 213 -19.25 18.29 15.07
N THR A 214 -20.58 18.33 15.19
CA THR A 214 -21.56 18.68 14.15
C THR A 214 -21.18 19.98 13.46
N GLY A 215 -20.87 19.90 12.16
CA GLY A 215 -20.65 21.03 11.28
C GLY A 215 -20.81 20.56 9.83
N THR A 216 -21.88 21.00 9.18
CA THR A 216 -22.24 20.72 7.80
C THR A 216 -21.14 21.22 6.85
N ARG A 217 -20.46 20.33 6.11
CA ARG A 217 -19.81 20.68 4.82
C ARG A 217 -19.38 19.47 3.99
N SER A 218 -19.81 19.50 2.73
CA SER A 218 -19.25 18.89 1.51
C SER A 218 -18.71 17.46 1.60
N GLN A 219 -19.58 16.50 1.24
CA GLN A 219 -19.16 15.21 0.68
C GLN A 219 -18.51 15.45 -0.68
N GLU A 220 -17.18 15.53 -0.72
CA GLU A 220 -16.42 15.42 -1.96
C GLU A 220 -15.17 14.59 -1.66
N TRP A 221 -15.04 13.47 -2.40
CA TRP A 221 -13.93 12.48 -2.48
C TRP A 221 -13.89 11.30 -1.48
N ILE A 222 -14.18 10.08 -1.98
CA ILE A 222 -13.19 9.07 -2.45
C ILE A 222 -13.83 8.23 -3.60
N PRO A 223 -13.38 8.33 -4.87
CA PRO A 223 -13.90 7.52 -6.00
C PRO A 223 -13.66 6.00 -5.90
N GLN A 224 -12.77 5.57 -5.01
CA GLN A 224 -12.31 4.18 -4.90
C GLN A 224 -13.32 3.26 -4.21
N ALA A 225 -14.10 3.75 -3.24
CA ALA A 225 -15.09 2.93 -2.53
C ALA A 225 -16.24 2.48 -3.45
N THR A 226 -16.71 3.37 -4.34
CA THR A 226 -17.72 3.03 -5.34
C THR A 226 -17.17 2.04 -6.37
N THR A 227 -15.91 2.18 -6.78
CA THR A 227 -15.25 1.26 -7.72
C THR A 227 -15.10 -0.14 -7.13
N MET A 228 -14.73 -0.26 -5.85
CA MET A 228 -14.64 -1.53 -5.13
C MET A 228 -16.00 -2.23 -5.00
N LEU A 229 -17.06 -1.51 -4.60
CA LEU A 229 -18.42 -2.04 -4.50
C LEU A 229 -18.97 -2.51 -5.85
N THR A 230 -18.74 -1.74 -6.91
CA THR A 230 -19.24 -2.07 -8.26
C THR A 230 -18.52 -3.30 -8.82
N TRP A 231 -17.22 -3.42 -8.56
CA TRP A 231 -16.44 -4.61 -8.94
C TRP A 231 -16.87 -5.86 -8.18
N HIS A 232 -17.08 -5.78 -6.86
CA HIS A 232 -17.55 -6.91 -6.05
C HIS A 232 -18.91 -7.47 -6.55
N ILE A 233 -19.85 -6.58 -6.90
CA ILE A 233 -21.14 -6.95 -7.48
C ILE A 233 -20.96 -7.65 -8.84
N SER A 234 -20.04 -7.17 -9.67
CA SER A 234 -19.74 -7.77 -10.98
C SER A 234 -19.10 -9.17 -10.86
N ARG A 235 -18.15 -9.35 -9.93
CA ARG A 235 -17.48 -10.64 -9.68
C ARG A 235 -18.45 -11.71 -9.17
N GLN A 236 -19.35 -11.36 -8.24
CA GLN A 236 -20.39 -12.28 -7.77
C GLN A 236 -21.41 -12.64 -8.87
N GLY A 237 -21.72 -11.69 -9.76
CA GLY A 237 -22.56 -11.94 -10.94
C GLY A 237 -21.95 -12.97 -11.90
N SER A 238 -20.65 -12.85 -12.19
CA SER A 238 -19.90 -13.78 -13.06
C SER A 238 -19.75 -15.18 -12.44
N ALA A 239 -19.48 -15.27 -11.13
CA ALA A 239 -19.40 -16.54 -10.41
C ALA A 239 -20.74 -17.30 -10.33
N ARG A 240 -21.88 -16.59 -10.28
CA ARG A 240 -23.22 -17.19 -10.35
C ARG A 240 -23.60 -17.62 -11.78
N ALA A 241 -23.14 -16.91 -12.80
CA ALA A 241 -23.39 -17.28 -14.19
C ALA A 241 -22.64 -18.56 -14.61
N SER A 242 -21.42 -18.78 -14.10
CA SER A 242 -20.63 -19.98 -14.40
C SER A 242 -21.15 -21.26 -13.73
N THR A 243 -21.89 -21.14 -12.62
CA THR A 243 -22.57 -22.27 -11.95
C THR A 243 -23.95 -22.59 -12.52
N ALA A 244 -24.60 -21.63 -13.20
CA ALA A 244 -25.89 -21.83 -13.85
C ALA A 244 -25.80 -22.50 -15.24
N GLY A 245 -24.64 -22.46 -15.90
CA GLY A 245 -24.39 -23.08 -17.22
C GLY A 245 -23.96 -24.55 -17.20
N ARG A 246 -23.91 -25.19 -16.01
CA ARG A 246 -23.68 -26.64 -15.85
C ARG A 246 -24.88 -27.29 -15.17
N ARG A 247 -26.01 -27.33 -15.86
CA ARG A 247 -27.10 -28.28 -15.60
C ARG A 247 -27.73 -28.69 -16.91
#